data_AF-A0A524JMI1-F1
#
_entry.id   AF-A0A524JMI1-F1
#
_cell.length_a   1.000
_cell.length_b   1.000
_cell.length_c   1.000
_cell.angle_alpha   90.00
_cell.angle_beta   90.00
_cell.angle_gamma   90.00
#
_symmetry.space_group_name_H-M   'P 1'
#
loop_
_entity.id
_entity.type
_entity.pdbx_description
1 polymer ?
#
loop_
_entity_poly.entity_id
_entity_poly.type
_entity_poly.pdbx_seq_one_letter_code
_entity_poly.pdbx_strand_id
1 'polypeptide(L)'
;MSDTNKETQENNQNTEYRKADYETKEYANGFIASFINMVENFNVKFSKHGNPPIYENSTFPWVKEIEDNWEKIRAELDQVMERREDLPSFHEIMPEVETITTDNNWKTFFLAGYGLESDENTRRCPETTRLLRKIPGMKTA
;
A
#
# COMPACT_ATOMS: atom_id res chain seq x y z
N MET A 1 -30.49 30.33 7.35
CA MET A 1 -30.50 30.46 5.88
C MET A 1 -29.09 30.16 5.43
N SER A 2 -28.84 28.89 5.06
CA SER A 2 -28.71 28.44 3.66
C SER A 2 -27.27 28.72 3.19
N ASP A 3 -26.39 27.73 3.01
CA ASP A 3 -26.63 26.54 2.19
C ASP A 3 -25.94 25.27 2.72
N THR A 4 -26.76 24.25 2.93
CA THR A 4 -26.41 22.83 3.03
C THR A 4 -26.78 22.19 1.69
N ASN A 5 -26.00 21.20 1.25
CA ASN A 5 -26.20 20.31 0.09
C ASN A 5 -25.76 20.84 -1.28
N LYS A 6 -24.66 20.26 -1.78
CA LYS A 6 -24.64 19.44 -3.02
C LYS A 6 -23.26 18.82 -3.22
N GLU A 7 -22.84 17.96 -2.30
CA GLU A 7 -21.94 16.86 -2.68
C GLU A 7 -22.83 15.67 -3.00
N THR A 8 -23.36 15.71 -4.22
CA THR A 8 -24.08 14.59 -4.81
C THR A 8 -23.07 13.46 -5.01
N GLN A 9 -23.30 12.38 -4.28
CA GLN A 9 -22.69 11.08 -4.51
C GLN A 9 -22.89 10.66 -5.96
N GLU A 10 -21.84 10.73 -6.78
CA GLU A 10 -21.77 9.95 -8.02
C GLU A 10 -21.30 8.54 -7.67
N ASN A 11 -22.25 7.73 -7.19
CA ASN A 11 -22.20 6.28 -7.25
C ASN A 11 -22.25 5.86 -8.73
N ASN A 12 -21.12 5.88 -9.41
CA ASN A 12 -20.95 5.15 -10.66
C ASN A 12 -20.41 3.75 -10.35
N GLN A 13 -21.36 2.86 -10.11
CA GLN A 13 -21.15 1.42 -10.25
C GLN A 13 -20.88 1.11 -11.72
N ASN A 14 -19.64 1.27 -12.17
CA ASN A 14 -19.14 0.61 -13.37
C ASN A 14 -17.85 -0.11 -13.00
N THR A 15 -17.98 -1.36 -12.57
CA THR A 15 -16.91 -2.33 -12.31
C THR A 15 -16.31 -2.78 -13.64
N GLU A 16 -15.77 -1.84 -14.41
CA GLU A 16 -15.10 -2.09 -15.67
C GLU A 16 -13.63 -1.72 -15.51
N TYR A 17 -12.78 -2.70 -15.73
CA TYR A 17 -11.33 -2.67 -15.55
C TYR A 17 -10.69 -1.33 -15.95
N ARG A 18 -10.10 -0.64 -14.97
CA ARG A 18 -9.43 0.65 -15.18
C ARG A 18 -7.98 0.41 -15.62
N LYS A 19 -7.63 0.90 -16.81
CA LYS A 19 -6.21 1.14 -17.15
C LYS A 19 -5.64 2.17 -16.17
N ALA A 20 -4.33 2.15 -15.94
CA ALA A 20 -3.74 3.21 -15.14
C ALA A 20 -3.85 4.53 -15.94
N ASP A 21 -4.39 5.57 -15.30
CA ASP A 21 -4.45 6.91 -15.90
C ASP A 21 -3.07 7.56 -15.82
N TYR A 22 -2.14 7.14 -16.67
CA TYR A 22 -1.02 7.99 -17.02
C TYR A 22 -1.49 8.92 -18.15
N GLU A 23 -1.21 10.22 -18.00
CA GLU A 23 -0.99 11.02 -19.19
C GLU A 23 0.14 10.32 -19.95
N THR A 24 -0.16 9.65 -21.06
CA THR A 24 0.86 9.25 -22.04
C THR A 24 1.53 10.54 -22.48
N LYS A 25 2.58 10.94 -21.76
CA LYS A 25 3.30 12.17 -22.06
C LYS A 25 3.68 12.11 -23.53
N GLU A 26 3.53 13.25 -24.17
CA GLU A 26 3.64 13.58 -25.61
C GLU A 26 4.93 13.10 -26.32
N TYR A 27 5.81 12.37 -25.63
CA TYR A 27 7.09 11.84 -26.09
C TYR A 27 7.02 10.46 -26.77
N ALA A 28 5.86 9.80 -26.78
CA ALA A 28 5.71 8.48 -27.40
C ALA A 28 5.09 8.58 -28.81
N ASN A 29 5.86 8.24 -29.84
CA ASN A 29 5.33 8.01 -31.19
C ASN A 29 4.15 7.03 -31.12
N GLY A 30 3.11 7.19 -31.95
CA GLY A 30 1.87 6.40 -31.87
C GLY A 30 2.04 4.88 -31.86
N PHE A 31 3.14 4.37 -32.43
CA PHE A 31 3.53 2.96 -32.34
C PHE A 31 3.92 2.52 -30.92
N ILE A 32 4.72 3.33 -30.21
CA ILE A 32 5.14 3.08 -28.83
C ILE A 32 3.91 3.14 -27.91
N ALA A 33 3.04 4.14 -28.09
CA ALA A 33 1.80 4.25 -27.32
C ALA A 33 0.86 3.05 -27.54
N SER A 34 0.78 2.53 -28.78
CA SER A 34 -0.02 1.33 -29.09
C SER A 34 0.56 0.07 -28.45
N PHE A 35 1.89 -0.07 -28.46
CA PHE A 35 2.57 -1.18 -27.80
C PHE A 35 2.38 -1.16 -26.28
N ILE A 36 2.51 0.00 -25.64
CA ILE A 36 2.26 0.20 -24.21
C ILE A 36 0.83 -0.21 -23.85
N ASN A 37 -0.16 0.30 -24.60
CA ASN A 37 -1.57 -0.06 -24.41
C ASN A 37 -1.84 -1.56 -24.56
N MET A 38 -1.15 -2.23 -25.49
CA MET A 38 -1.23 -3.68 -25.64
C MET A 38 -0.69 -4.38 -24.40
N VAL A 39 0.54 -4.06 -23.97
CA VAL A 39 1.16 -4.66 -22.79
C VAL A 39 0.31 -4.48 -21.55
N GLU A 40 -0.28 -3.31 -21.36
CA GLU A 40 -1.17 -3.02 -20.22
C GLU A 40 -2.45 -3.83 -20.26
N ASN A 41 -3.09 -3.94 -21.43
CA ASN A 41 -4.27 -4.79 -21.61
C ASN A 41 -3.94 -6.25 -21.31
N PHE A 42 -2.77 -6.73 -21.74
CA PHE A 42 -2.30 -8.07 -21.42
C PHE A 42 -2.06 -8.22 -19.91
N ASN A 43 -1.36 -7.28 -19.28
CA ASN A 43 -1.09 -7.31 -17.85
C ASN A 43 -2.39 -7.36 -17.02
N VAL A 44 -3.36 -6.50 -17.34
CA VAL A 44 -4.67 -6.50 -16.65
C VAL A 44 -5.42 -7.79 -16.90
N LYS A 45 -5.44 -8.29 -18.13
CA LYS A 45 -6.15 -9.53 -18.49
C LYS A 45 -5.56 -10.77 -17.81
N PHE A 46 -4.25 -10.81 -17.61
CA PHE A 46 -3.55 -11.93 -16.98
C PHE A 46 -3.28 -11.71 -15.48
N SER A 47 -3.66 -10.56 -14.93
CA SER A 47 -3.59 -10.30 -13.50
C SER A 47 -4.53 -11.24 -12.74
N LYS A 48 -4.00 -11.94 -11.74
CA LYS A 48 -4.73 -12.94 -10.94
C LYS A 48 -6.00 -12.38 -10.29
N HIS A 49 -5.98 -11.11 -9.90
CA HIS A 49 -7.09 -10.43 -9.22
C HIS A 49 -7.59 -9.20 -9.98
N GLY A 50 -7.18 -9.02 -11.24
CA GLY A 50 -7.48 -7.83 -12.02
C GLY A 50 -6.72 -6.59 -11.54
N ASN A 51 -7.31 -5.41 -11.71
CA ASN A 51 -6.76 -4.13 -11.25
C ASN A 51 -7.87 -3.15 -10.77
N PRO A 52 -8.74 -3.56 -9.82
CA PRO A 52 -9.68 -2.62 -9.22
C PRO A 52 -8.96 -1.61 -8.31
N PRO A 53 -9.50 -0.40 -8.13
CA PRO A 53 -8.93 0.59 -7.20
C PRO A 53 -9.07 0.19 -5.73
N ILE A 54 -10.06 -0.66 -5.42
CA ILE A 54 -10.33 -1.20 -4.09
C ILE A 54 -10.59 -2.70 -4.24
N TYR A 55 -9.91 -3.51 -3.44
CA TYR A 55 -10.13 -4.95 -3.38
C TYR A 55 -11.03 -5.31 -2.20
N GLU A 56 -11.92 -6.28 -2.39
CA GLU A 56 -12.68 -6.88 -1.29
C GLU A 56 -11.76 -7.75 -0.42
N ASN A 57 -11.91 -7.70 0.90
CA ASN A 57 -11.07 -8.48 1.84
C ASN A 57 -11.13 -9.99 1.55
N SER A 58 -12.27 -10.51 1.07
CA SER A 58 -12.44 -11.91 0.67
C SER A 58 -11.53 -12.35 -0.48
N THR A 59 -10.97 -11.40 -1.24
CA THR A 59 -9.97 -11.67 -2.29
C THR A 59 -8.68 -12.24 -1.71
N PHE A 60 -8.36 -11.88 -0.46
CA PHE A 60 -7.12 -12.20 0.21
C PHE A 60 -7.42 -12.93 1.52
N PRO A 61 -7.53 -14.27 1.52
CA PRO A 61 -7.96 -15.03 2.70
C PRO A 61 -7.12 -14.82 3.96
N TRP A 62 -5.85 -14.43 3.82
CA TRP A 62 -4.94 -14.13 4.92
C TRP A 62 -5.31 -12.85 5.70
N VAL A 63 -6.10 -11.94 5.12
CA VAL A 63 -6.53 -10.69 5.77
C VAL A 63 -7.28 -10.97 7.05
N LYS A 64 -8.15 -12.00 7.05
CA LYS A 64 -8.92 -12.39 8.22
C LYS A 64 -8.05 -12.67 9.45
N GLU A 65 -6.91 -13.32 9.27
CA GLU A 65 -6.03 -13.63 10.41
C GLU A 65 -5.38 -12.36 10.99
N ILE A 66 -5.05 -11.39 10.14
CA ILE A 66 -4.52 -10.08 10.58
C ILE A 66 -5.60 -9.33 11.34
N GLU A 67 -6.82 -9.26 10.80
CA GLU A 67 -7.97 -8.62 11.44
C GLU A 67 -8.29 -9.27 12.78
N ASP A 68 -8.34 -10.60 12.86
CA ASP A 68 -8.65 -11.30 14.10
C ASP A 68 -7.58 -11.10 15.20
N ASN A 69 -6.37 -10.64 14.85
CA ASN A 69 -5.26 -10.41 15.79
C ASN A 69 -4.82 -8.93 15.87
N TRP A 70 -5.62 -7.99 15.37
CA TRP A 70 -5.24 -6.56 15.30
C TRP A 70 -4.85 -5.97 16.67
N GLU A 71 -5.48 -6.42 17.76
CA GLU A 71 -5.18 -5.95 19.11
C GLU A 71 -3.77 -6.31 19.57
N LYS A 72 -3.26 -7.48 19.15
CA LYS A 72 -1.88 -7.89 19.45
C LYS A 72 -0.87 -7.02 18.70
N ILE A 73 -1.16 -6.75 17.43
CA ILE A 73 -0.33 -5.84 16.60
C ILE A 73 -0.31 -4.46 17.24
N ARG A 74 -1.47 -3.94 17.66
CA ARG A 74 -1.55 -2.65 18.36
C ARG A 74 -0.75 -2.66 19.66
N ALA A 75 -0.86 -3.72 20.46
CA ALA A 75 -0.13 -3.80 21.72
C ALA A 75 1.41 -3.78 21.54
N GLU A 76 1.93 -4.40 20.47
CA GLU A 76 3.34 -4.32 20.13
C GLU A 76 3.72 -2.93 19.60
N LEU A 77 2.85 -2.32 18.79
CA LEU A 77 3.03 -0.94 18.33
C LEU A 77 3.08 0.05 19.50
N ASP A 78 2.22 -0.09 20.50
CA ASP A 78 2.21 0.78 21.68
C ASP A 78 3.58 0.80 22.37
N GLN A 79 4.30 -0.34 22.40
CA GLN A 79 5.66 -0.43 22.94
C GLN A 79 6.69 0.26 22.03
N VAL A 80 6.55 0.11 20.70
CA VAL A 80 7.41 0.81 19.73
C VAL A 80 7.27 2.33 19.87
N MET A 81 6.05 2.80 20.11
CA MET A 81 5.72 4.22 20.23
C MET A 81 6.33 4.89 21.47
N GLU A 82 6.75 4.13 22.49
CA GLU A 82 7.54 4.67 23.62
C GLU A 82 8.86 5.30 23.16
N ARG A 83 9.40 4.85 22.02
CA ARG A 83 10.66 5.36 21.43
C ARG A 83 10.45 5.95 20.05
N ARG A 84 9.29 6.60 19.84
CA ARG A 84 8.92 7.21 18.54
C ARG A 84 10.00 8.14 17.98
N GLU A 85 10.67 8.92 18.83
CA GLU A 85 11.68 9.89 18.40
C GLU A 85 12.93 9.23 17.82
N ASP A 86 13.24 7.99 18.21
CA ASP A 86 14.36 7.20 17.68
C ASP A 86 14.06 6.62 16.29
N LEU A 87 12.80 6.67 15.84
CA LEU A 87 12.40 6.13 14.55
C LEU A 87 12.85 7.06 13.42
N PRO A 88 13.40 6.50 12.32
CA PRO A 88 13.71 7.29 11.15
C PRO A 88 12.43 7.88 10.53
N SER A 89 12.50 9.13 10.10
CA SER A 89 11.48 9.75 9.27
C SER A 89 11.50 9.12 7.86
N PHE A 90 10.35 9.01 7.20
CA PHE A 90 10.23 8.30 5.91
C PHE A 90 11.16 8.89 4.82
N HIS A 91 11.30 10.23 4.81
CA HIS A 91 12.20 10.94 3.88
C HIS A 91 13.70 10.67 4.15
N GLU A 92 14.09 10.30 5.37
CA GLU A 92 15.46 9.91 5.69
C GLU A 92 15.83 8.55 5.09
N ILE A 93 14.83 7.71 4.82
CA ILE A 93 15.00 6.38 4.21
C ILE A 93 14.85 6.45 2.69
N MET A 94 13.88 7.23 2.19
CA MET A 94 13.61 7.40 0.77
C MET A 94 13.67 8.87 0.37
N PRO A 95 14.82 9.38 -0.09
CA PRO A 95 14.98 10.80 -0.45
C PRO A 95 14.02 11.28 -1.55
N GLU A 96 13.55 10.38 -2.41
CA GLU A 96 12.62 10.68 -3.51
C GLU A 96 11.25 11.20 -3.04
N VAL A 97 10.88 10.99 -1.77
CA VAL A 97 9.62 11.46 -1.19
C VAL A 97 9.74 12.77 -0.40
N GLU A 98 10.93 13.39 -0.34
CA GLU A 98 11.14 14.68 0.33
C GLU A 98 10.20 15.78 -0.17
N THR A 99 9.74 15.66 -1.42
CA THR A 99 8.78 16.60 -2.03
C THR A 99 7.35 16.47 -1.47
N ILE A 100 7.04 15.39 -0.76
CA ILE A 100 5.70 15.07 -0.23
C ILE A 100 5.58 15.43 1.25
N THR A 101 6.66 15.28 2.02
CA THR A 101 6.69 15.62 3.45
C THR A 101 7.99 16.29 3.84
N THR A 102 7.87 17.38 4.62
CA THR A 102 9.01 18.10 5.21
C THR A 102 9.00 18.03 6.74
N ASP A 103 8.04 17.32 7.33
CA ASP A 103 7.92 17.16 8.78
C ASP A 103 8.48 15.82 9.28
N ASN A 104 8.71 15.74 10.59
CA ASN A 104 9.23 14.54 11.27
C ASN A 104 8.13 13.64 11.83
N ASN A 105 6.86 13.87 11.46
CA ASN A 105 5.75 13.11 12.03
C ASN A 105 5.55 11.77 11.34
N TRP A 106 5.94 11.68 10.06
CA TRP A 106 5.88 10.45 9.29
C TRP A 106 7.10 9.56 9.56
N LYS A 107 6.97 8.74 10.61
CA LYS A 107 7.98 7.77 11.05
C LYS A 107 7.77 6.39 10.43
N THR A 108 8.85 5.62 10.27
CA THR A 108 8.81 4.29 9.67
C THR A 108 9.45 3.25 10.59
N PHE A 109 8.83 2.08 10.70
CA PHE A 109 9.34 0.94 11.46
C PHE A 109 9.20 -0.34 10.61
N PHE A 110 10.23 -0.64 9.81
CA PHE A 110 10.22 -1.82 8.94
C PHE A 110 10.43 -3.11 9.72
N LEU A 111 9.51 -4.05 9.56
CA LEU A 111 9.70 -5.44 9.98
C LEU A 111 10.36 -6.25 8.86
N ALA A 112 10.03 -5.93 7.61
CA ALA A 112 10.68 -6.49 6.43
C ALA A 112 10.82 -5.45 5.30
N GLY A 113 11.93 -5.51 4.56
CA GLY A 113 12.17 -4.70 3.37
C GLY A 113 12.81 -5.54 2.27
N TYR A 114 12.23 -5.53 1.07
CA TYR A 114 12.71 -6.30 -0.09
C TYR A 114 12.87 -7.81 0.16
N GLY A 115 12.10 -8.37 1.10
CA GLY A 115 12.12 -9.77 1.52
C GLY A 115 13.17 -10.09 2.59
N LEU A 116 13.90 -9.10 3.08
CA LEU A 116 14.81 -9.23 4.22
C LEU A 116 14.13 -8.74 5.49
N GLU A 117 14.17 -9.54 6.55
CA GLU A 117 13.60 -9.17 7.84
C GLU A 117 14.62 -8.41 8.71
N SER A 118 14.14 -7.46 9.51
CA SER A 118 14.96 -6.80 10.53
C SER A 118 14.97 -7.65 11.80
N ASP A 119 16.12 -8.27 12.10
CA ASP A 119 16.27 -9.14 13.29
C ASP A 119 15.87 -8.45 14.60
N GLU A 120 16.16 -7.15 14.73
CA GLU A 120 15.81 -6.39 15.93
C GLU A 120 14.32 -6.07 16.00
N ASN A 121 13.74 -5.59 14.91
CA ASN A 121 12.33 -5.18 14.91
C ASN A 121 11.40 -6.38 15.00
N THR A 122 11.76 -7.50 14.36
CA THR A 122 11.01 -8.75 14.48
C THR A 122 11.05 -9.35 15.88
N ARG A 123 12.15 -9.17 16.63
CA ARG A 123 12.23 -9.54 18.05
C ARG A 123 11.33 -8.68 18.94
N ARG A 124 11.14 -7.41 18.60
CA ARG A 124 10.27 -6.47 19.35
C ARG A 124 8.79 -6.66 19.06
N CYS A 125 8.46 -7.09 17.84
CA CYS A 125 7.08 -7.36 17.42
C CYS A 125 6.90 -8.83 16.98
N PRO A 126 7.06 -9.81 17.90
CA PRO A 126 7.03 -11.23 17.57
C PRO A 126 5.68 -11.72 17.04
N GLU A 127 4.54 -11.25 17.58
CA GLU A 127 3.21 -11.63 17.09
C GLU A 127 2.93 -11.02 15.73
N THR A 128 3.26 -9.74 15.51
CA THR A 128 3.12 -9.09 14.21
C THR A 128 3.95 -9.82 13.16
N THR A 129 5.19 -10.16 13.48
CA THR A 129 6.07 -10.92 12.57
C THR A 129 5.53 -12.31 12.28
N ARG A 130 5.00 -13.01 13.30
CA ARG A 130 4.37 -14.33 13.13
C ARG A 130 3.19 -14.27 12.15
N LEU A 131 2.39 -13.21 12.21
CA LEU A 131 1.26 -12.99 11.30
C LEU A 131 1.73 -12.64 9.88
N LEU A 132 2.68 -11.73 9.74
CA LEU A 132 3.22 -11.30 8.45
C LEU A 132 3.85 -12.44 7.65
N ARG A 133 4.55 -13.37 8.32
CA ARG A 133 5.16 -14.56 7.67
C ARG A 133 4.13 -15.50 7.03
N LYS A 134 2.86 -15.39 7.37
CA LYS A 134 1.78 -16.18 6.75
C LYS A 134 1.26 -15.55 5.45
N ILE A 135 1.61 -14.30 5.17
CA ILE A 135 1.18 -13.60 3.96
C ILE A 135 2.00 -14.12 2.76
N PRO A 136 1.35 -14.71 1.73
CA PRO A 136 2.04 -15.32 0.62
C PRO A 136 2.77 -14.26 -0.22
N GLY A 137 4.09 -14.43 -0.38
CA GLY A 137 4.90 -13.58 -1.24
C GLY A 137 5.19 -12.17 -0.68
N MET A 138 4.97 -11.94 0.61
CA MET A 138 5.28 -10.67 1.27
C MET A 138 6.78 -10.32 1.12
N LYS A 139 7.06 -9.07 0.77
CA LYS A 139 8.42 -8.53 0.63
C LYS A 139 8.69 -7.31 1.51
N THR A 140 7.68 -6.51 1.79
CA THR A 140 7.84 -5.28 2.58
C THR A 140 6.70 -5.22 3.59
N ALA A 141 7.04 -4.90 4.84
CA ALA A 141 6.11 -4.78 5.97
C ALA A 141 6.69 -3.88 7.07
#